data_AF-A0A7H8PXA5-F1
#
_entry.id   AF-A0A7H8PXA5-F1
#
_cell.length_a   1.000
_cell.length_b   1.000
_cell.length_c   1.000
_cell.angle_alpha   90.00
_cell.angle_beta   90.00
_cell.angle_gamma   90.00
#
_symmetry.space_group_name_H-M   'P 1'
#
loop_
_entity.id
_entity.type
_entity.pdbx_description
1 polymer ?
#
loop_
_entity_poly.entity_id
_entity_poly.type
_entity_poly.pdbx_seq_one_letter_code
_entity_poly.pdbx_strand_id
1 'polypeptide(L)'
;MQRYRRGEQGESIPPRADRFFKLDDDWYFTVRGGNTFGPFACKAEAQKAVERFLNPLTEYSGNVRPFGSQRARRWHNAHKF
;
A
#
# COMPACT_ATOMS: atom_id res chain seq x y z
N MET A 1 11.14 11.95 11.39
CA MET A 1 10.79 13.19 10.67
C MET A 1 9.64 12.90 9.72
N GLN A 2 8.48 13.54 9.90
CA GLN A 2 7.39 13.43 8.93
C GLN A 2 7.79 14.14 7.65
N ARG A 3 7.87 13.41 6.53
CA ARG A 3 8.14 13.98 5.21
C ARG A 3 6.83 14.50 4.62
N TYR A 4 6.83 15.75 4.18
CA TYR A 4 5.75 16.33 3.37
C TYR A 4 5.64 15.56 2.05
N ARG A 5 4.42 15.20 1.64
CA ARG A 5 4.14 14.76 0.28
C ARG A 5 3.99 15.98 -0.61
N ARG A 6 4.07 15.74 -1.92
CA ARG A 6 3.84 16.77 -2.94
C ARG A 6 2.46 17.41 -2.72
N GLY A 7 2.42 18.74 -2.61
CA GLY A 7 1.19 19.50 -2.40
C GLY A 7 0.80 19.76 -0.95
N GLU A 8 1.52 19.20 0.03
CA GLU A 8 1.25 19.45 1.47
C GLU A 8 2.14 20.55 2.06
N GLN A 9 2.87 21.29 1.23
CA GLN A 9 3.72 22.39 1.68
C GLN A 9 2.86 23.59 2.08
N GLY A 10 3.03 24.08 3.32
CA GLY A 10 2.31 25.26 3.80
C GLY A 10 0.93 24.98 4.43
N GLU A 11 0.49 23.73 4.47
CA GLU A 11 -0.76 23.31 5.12
C GLU A 11 -0.53 22.47 6.38
N SER A 12 -1.55 22.40 7.24
CA SER A 12 -1.55 21.50 8.41
C SER A 12 -1.59 20.05 7.95
N ILE A 13 -0.54 19.28 8.31
CA ILE A 13 -0.41 17.88 7.90
C ILE A 13 -1.43 17.03 8.68
N PRO A 14 -2.29 16.24 8.03
CA PRO A 14 -3.16 15.31 8.73
C PRO A 14 -2.33 14.26 9.49
N PRO A 15 -2.77 13.82 10.68
CA PRO A 15 -2.06 12.81 11.46
C PRO A 15 -1.89 11.52 10.64
N ARG A 16 -0.70 10.92 10.72
CA ARG A 16 -0.36 9.68 10.02
C ARG A 16 0.12 8.65 11.01
N ALA A 17 -0.59 7.53 11.09
CA ALA A 17 -0.16 6.35 11.81
C ALA A 17 0.57 5.39 10.87
N ASP A 18 1.50 4.60 11.43
CA ASP A 18 2.01 3.42 10.74
C ASP A 18 0.85 2.44 10.51
N ARG A 19 0.91 1.68 9.42
CA ARG A 19 -0.11 0.66 9.13
C ARG A 19 0.07 -0.60 9.96
N PHE A 20 1.25 -0.80 10.53
CA PHE A 20 1.57 -1.93 11.40
C PHE A 20 1.45 -1.51 12.86
N PHE A 21 0.76 -2.31 13.65
CA PHE A 21 0.64 -2.09 15.10
C PHE A 21 0.74 -3.42 15.84
N LYS A 22 1.21 -3.36 17.09
CA LYS A 22 1.27 -4.49 18.01
C LYS A 22 0.09 -4.39 18.97
N LEU A 23 -0.62 -5.49 19.17
CA LEU A 23 -1.61 -5.63 20.23
C LEU A 23 -1.19 -6.84 21.06
N ASP A 24 -0.90 -6.60 22.34
CA ASP A 24 -0.29 -7.58 23.24
C ASP A 24 1.02 -8.15 22.66
N ASP A 25 1.08 -9.45 22.34
CA ASP A 25 2.21 -10.11 21.70
C ASP A 25 2.10 -10.29 20.18
N ASP A 26 0.94 -9.96 19.61
CA ASP A 26 0.66 -10.16 18.20
C ASP A 26 0.80 -8.88 17.37
N TRP A 27 1.17 -9.07 16.11
CA TRP A 27 1.26 -8.02 15.11
C TRP A 27 0.08 -8.02 14.17
N TYR A 28 -0.34 -6.82 13.78
CA TYR A 28 -1.45 -6.59 12.86
C TYR A 28 -1.07 -5.53 11.83
N PHE A 29 -1.80 -5.51 10.71
CA PHE A 29 -1.77 -4.39 9.80
C PHE A 29 -3.16 -3.92 9.38
N THR A 30 -3.30 -2.62 9.13
CA THR A 30 -4.52 -2.02 8.60
C THR A 30 -4.39 -1.66 7.12
N VAL A 31 -5.49 -1.80 6.38
CA VAL A 31 -5.61 -1.31 5.00
C VAL A 31 -6.58 -0.14 4.92
N ARG A 32 -6.48 0.63 3.83
CA ARG A 32 -7.50 1.65 3.53
C ARG A 32 -8.85 0.96 3.35
N GLY A 33 -9.89 1.49 3.98
CA GLY A 33 -11.22 0.85 4.05
C GLY A 33 -11.56 0.28 5.43
N GLY A 34 -10.61 0.29 6.38
CA GLY A 34 -10.88 -0.05 7.79
C GLY A 34 -10.64 -1.51 8.14
N ASN A 35 -10.34 -2.38 7.17
CA ASN A 35 -10.04 -3.78 7.44
C ASN A 35 -8.68 -3.92 8.12
N THR A 36 -8.61 -4.89 9.04
CA THR A 36 -7.42 -5.23 9.82
C THR A 36 -7.09 -6.70 9.62
N PHE A 37 -5.80 -7.01 9.48
CA PHE A 37 -5.30 -8.36 9.24
C PHE A 37 -4.27 -8.75 10.30
N GLY A 38 -4.30 -10.02 10.69
CA GLY A 38 -3.49 -10.62 11.75
C GLY A 38 -4.28 -11.72 12.46
N PRO A 39 -3.80 -12.24 13.59
CA PRO A 39 -2.51 -11.94 14.22
C PRO A 39 -1.31 -12.50 13.44
N PHE A 40 -0.15 -11.86 13.59
CA PHE A 40 1.15 -12.32 13.10
C PHE A 40 2.15 -12.38 14.25
N ALA A 41 3.02 -13.38 14.27
CA ALA A 41 3.96 -13.57 15.37
C ALA A 41 5.02 -12.46 15.45
N CYS A 42 5.33 -11.83 14.31
CA CYS A 42 6.28 -10.72 14.27
C CYS A 42 5.95 -9.70 13.16
N LYS A 43 6.51 -8.49 13.29
CA LYS A 43 6.33 -7.42 12.29
C LYS A 43 6.75 -7.83 10.88
N ALA A 44 7.81 -8.62 10.75
CA ALA A 44 8.32 -9.06 9.45
C ALA A 44 7.33 -9.99 8.72
N GLU A 45 6.58 -10.80 9.46
CA GLU A 45 5.53 -11.66 8.90
C GLU A 45 4.34 -10.84 8.43
N ALA A 46 3.90 -9.86 9.25
CA ALA A 46 2.87 -8.90 8.85
C ALA A 46 3.27 -8.14 7.56
N GLN A 47 4.55 -7.75 7.42
CA GLN A 47 5.07 -7.10 6.21
C GLN A 47 4.98 -8.00 4.97
N LYS A 48 5.39 -9.27 5.09
CA LYS A 48 5.23 -10.26 4.00
C LYS A 48 3.76 -10.47 3.63
N ALA A 49 2.87 -10.50 4.61
CA ALA A 49 1.44 -10.63 4.40
C ALA A 49 0.86 -9.43 3.64
N VAL A 50 1.28 -8.20 3.97
CA VAL A 50 0.91 -6.99 3.22
C VAL A 50 1.38 -7.06 1.77
N GLU A 51 2.62 -7.50 1.54
CA GLU A 51 3.16 -7.62 0.18
C GLU A 51 2.36 -8.58 -0.68
N ARG A 52 1.95 -9.73 -0.12
CA ARG A 52 1.06 -10.69 -0.76
C ARG A 52 -0.35 -10.15 -0.98
N PHE A 53 -0.87 -9.38 -0.02
CA PHE A 53 -2.18 -8.75 -0.13
C PHE A 53 -2.22 -7.71 -1.26
N LEU A 54 -1.16 -6.91 -1.41
CA LEU A 54 -1.05 -5.91 -2.47
C LEU A 54 -0.72 -6.52 -3.84
N ASN A 55 -0.01 -7.65 -3.86
CA ASN A 55 0.40 -8.36 -5.06
C ASN A 55 -0.11 -9.81 -5.01
N PRO A 56 -1.43 -10.03 -5.16
CA PRO A 56 -1.96 -11.38 -5.18
C PRO A 56 -1.30 -12.16 -6.33
N LEU A 57 -0.84 -13.38 -6.03
CA LEU A 57 -0.19 -14.30 -6.97
C LEU A 57 -1.14 -14.84 -8.05
N THR A 58 -2.31 -14.25 -8.24
CA THR A 58 -3.25 -14.68 -9.27
C THR A 58 -2.55 -14.67 -10.62
N GLU A 59 -2.49 -15.83 -11.27
CA GLU A 59 -2.40 -15.90 -12.71
C GLU A 59 -3.57 -15.07 -13.26
N TYR A 60 -3.29 -13.83 -13.63
CA TYR A 60 -4.27 -13.02 -14.34
C TYR A 60 -4.41 -13.65 -15.72
N SER A 61 -5.41 -14.51 -15.91
CA SER A 61 -5.79 -14.99 -17.23
C SER A 61 -6.37 -13.81 -18.01
N GLY A 62 -5.55 -13.16 -18.83
CA GLY A 62 -5.94 -12.04 -19.68
C GLY A 62 -5.44 -10.66 -19.22
N ASN A 63 -5.84 -9.63 -19.96
CA ASN A 63 -5.31 -8.27 -19.87
C ASN A 63 -5.88 -7.45 -18.69
N VAL A 64 -6.11 -8.08 -17.54
CA VAL A 64 -6.84 -7.48 -16.40
C VAL A 64 -5.90 -7.22 -15.24
N ARG A 65 -4.89 -6.37 -15.45
CA ARG A 65 -4.32 -5.65 -14.30
C ARG A 65 -5.17 -4.39 -14.09
N PRO A 66 -5.88 -4.22 -12.96
CA PRO A 66 -6.74 -3.05 -12.74
C PRO A 66 -5.95 -1.72 -12.80
N PHE A 67 -4.63 -1.78 -12.56
CA PHE A 67 -3.70 -0.66 -12.74
C PHE A 67 -2.39 -1.10 -13.43
N GLY A 68 -2.50 -1.87 -14.51
CA GLY A 68 -1.34 -2.44 -15.21
C GLY A 68 -0.40 -1.41 -15.85
N SER A 69 0.87 -1.81 -15.98
CA SER A 69 1.96 -1.08 -16.67
C SER A 69 1.58 -0.52 -18.04
N GLN A 70 0.58 -1.10 -18.71
CA GLN A 70 0.06 -0.58 -19.97
C GLN A 70 -0.64 0.79 -19.83
N ARG A 71 -1.39 1.04 -18.74
CA ARG A 71 -2.00 2.35 -18.49
C ARG A 71 -0.93 3.39 -18.15
N ALA A 72 0.04 3.02 -17.31
CA ALA A 72 1.19 3.86 -16.99
C ALA A 72 2.03 4.18 -18.25
N ARG A 73 2.27 3.18 -19.10
CA ARG A 73 2.97 3.34 -20.39
C ARG A 73 2.19 4.20 -21.37
N ARG A 74 0.87 4.03 -21.47
CA ARG A 74 -0.01 4.87 -22.31
C ARG A 74 -0.01 6.33 -21.83
N TRP A 75 -0.10 6.56 -20.53
CA TRP A 75 -0.02 7.91 -19.95
C TRP A 75 1.35 8.55 -20.25
N HIS A 76 2.45 7.83 -20.02
CA HIS A 76 3.80 8.31 -20.35
C HIS A 76 3.97 8.62 -21.84
N ASN A 77 3.46 7.77 -22.74
CA ASN A 77 3.56 8.00 -24.19
C ASN A 77 2.68 9.17 -24.65
N ALA A 78 1.51 9.37 -24.05
CA ALA A 78 0.61 10.47 -24.40
C ALA A 78 1.10 11.85 -23.93
N HIS A 79 2.03 11.90 -22.98
CA HIS A 79 2.57 13.15 -22.40
C HIS A 79 4.09 13.29 -22.62
N LYS A 80 4.66 12.54 -23.57
CA LYS A 80 6.01 12.82 -24.07
C LYS A 80 5.92 14.00 -25.04
N PHE A 81 6.45 15.14 -24.61
CA PHE A 81 6.89 16.22 -25.50
C PHE A 81 8.23 15.84 -26.12
#